data_AF-A0ABD1VFV6-F1
#
_entry.id   AF-A0ABD1VFV6-F1
#
_cell.length_a   1.000
_cell.length_b   1.000
_cell.length_c   1.000
_cell.angle_alpha   90.00
_cell.angle_beta   90.00
_cell.angle_gamma   90.00
#
_symmetry.space_group_name_H-M   'P 1'
#
loop_
_entity.id
_entity.type
_entity.pdbx_description
1 polymer ?
#
loop_
_entity_poly.entity_id
_entity_poly.type
_entity_poly.pdbx_seq_one_letter_code
_entity_poly.pdbx_strand_id
1 'polypeptide(L)'
;MGTAGKDPRHSSIGGFVSHCGWSSMLEAMEFGVPIIAMSMHLDSINARLVVDLGIGMEVQRVNGKFSREDIAKIIREVVMEEGKEMKENVNKLREVEREKR
;
A
#
# COMPACT_ATOMS: atom_id res chain seq x y z
N MET A 1 4.52 23.25 5.69
CA MET A 1 3.12 22.80 5.71
C MET A 1 3.06 21.41 6.32
N GLY A 2 2.65 21.32 7.59
CA GLY A 2 2.67 20.09 8.38
C GLY A 2 1.47 19.20 8.10
N THR A 3 1.74 17.94 7.76
CA THR A 3 0.73 16.87 7.70
C THR A 3 0.81 16.10 9.02
N ALA A 4 0.03 16.51 10.02
CA ALA A 4 -0.25 15.71 11.20
C ALA A 4 -1.02 14.46 10.74
N GLY A 5 -0.42 13.27 10.88
CA GLY A 5 -1.03 11.98 10.45
C GLY A 5 -0.06 10.95 9.84
N LYS A 6 1.24 11.25 9.73
CA LYS A 6 2.24 10.43 9.02
C LYS A 6 2.78 9.20 9.76
N ASP A 7 2.11 8.69 10.78
CA ASP A 7 2.62 7.52 11.50
C ASP A 7 1.83 6.25 11.15
N PRO A 8 2.25 5.47 10.13
CA PRO A 8 1.65 4.16 9.80
C PRO A 8 1.70 3.14 10.95
N ARG A 9 2.38 3.41 12.08
CA ARG A 9 2.42 2.52 13.26
C ARG A 9 1.14 2.52 14.08
N HIS A 10 0.19 3.44 13.85
CA HIS A 10 -1.04 3.45 14.66
C HIS A 10 -1.88 2.22 14.36
N SER A 11 -2.31 1.49 15.39
CA SER A 11 -3.11 0.25 15.28
C SER A 11 -4.46 0.42 14.56
N SER A 12 -4.89 1.66 14.35
CA SER A 12 -6.11 2.04 13.64
C SER A 12 -5.92 2.20 12.13
N ILE A 13 -4.69 2.04 11.63
CA ILE A 13 -4.37 2.19 10.21
C ILE A 13 -4.56 0.84 9.52
N GLY A 14 -5.55 0.81 8.62
CA GLY A 14 -5.89 -0.38 7.81
C GLY A 14 -5.18 -0.44 6.45
N GLY A 15 -4.60 0.66 5.98
CA GLY A 15 -3.90 0.71 4.68
C GLY A 15 -3.29 2.07 4.40
N PHE A 16 -2.31 2.11 3.50
CA PHE A 16 -1.55 3.30 3.13
C PHE A 16 -1.70 3.63 1.64
N VAL A 17 -2.29 4.80 1.33
CA VAL A 17 -2.45 5.26 -0.06
C VAL A 17 -1.16 5.94 -0.52
N SER A 18 -0.58 5.49 -1.62
CA SER A 18 0.69 5.99 -2.14
C SER A 18 0.70 6.06 -3.66
N HIS A 19 1.48 7.00 -4.20
CA HIS A 19 1.82 7.00 -5.64
C HIS A 19 2.86 5.93 -5.99
N CYS A 20 3.32 5.14 -5.01
CA CYS A 20 4.31 4.07 -5.14
C CYS A 20 5.75 4.54 -5.42
N GLY A 21 6.13 5.72 -4.94
CA GLY A 21 7.54 6.07 -4.82
C GLY A 21 8.29 5.09 -3.89
N TRP A 22 9.52 4.73 -4.26
CA TRP A 22 10.31 3.70 -3.56
C TRP A 22 10.42 3.92 -2.04
N SER A 23 10.69 5.15 -1.60
CA SER A 23 10.81 5.48 -0.17
C SER A 23 9.49 5.24 0.59
N SER A 24 8.36 5.61 0.01
CA SER A 24 7.05 5.42 0.65
C SER A 24 6.62 3.95 0.66
N MET A 25 7.07 3.17 -0.34
CA MET A 25 6.87 1.71 -0.35
C MET A 25 7.64 1.04 0.78
N LEU A 26 8.93 1.39 0.93
CA LEU A 26 9.77 0.88 2.03
C LEU A 26 9.20 1.26 3.40
N GLU A 27 8.73 2.50 3.56
CA GLU A 27 8.10 2.96 4.80
C GLU A 27 6.89 2.07 5.16
N ALA A 28 5.98 1.85 4.22
CA ALA A 28 4.82 0.99 4.46
C ALA A 28 5.20 -0.46 4.80
N MET A 29 6.25 -0.99 4.17
CA MET A 29 6.78 -2.33 4.47
C MET A 29 7.38 -2.41 5.87
N GLU A 30 8.24 -1.45 6.25
CA GLU A 30 8.85 -1.38 7.58
C GLU A 30 7.80 -1.34 8.71
N PHE A 31 6.65 -0.74 8.41
CA PHE A 31 5.54 -0.61 9.36
C PHE A 31 4.48 -1.71 9.29
N GLY A 32 4.55 -2.63 8.31
CA GLY A 32 3.61 -3.75 8.23
C GLY A 32 2.22 -3.34 7.75
N VAL A 33 2.13 -2.29 6.93
CA VAL A 33 0.85 -1.72 6.46
C VAL A 33 0.64 -2.02 4.97
N PRO A 34 -0.50 -2.60 4.58
CA PRO A 34 -0.84 -2.81 3.17
C PRO A 34 -0.90 -1.52 2.35
N ILE A 35 -0.51 -1.59 1.08
CA ILE A 35 -0.41 -0.41 0.20
C ILE A 35 -1.60 -0.34 -0.78
N ILE A 36 -2.23 0.83 -0.87
CA ILE A 36 -3.16 1.18 -1.94
C ILE A 36 -2.38 2.02 -2.95
N ALA A 37 -2.00 1.37 -4.04
CA ALA A 37 -1.19 1.94 -5.10
C ALA A 37 -2.04 2.80 -6.04
N MET A 38 -1.69 4.08 -6.13
CA MET A 38 -2.26 5.06 -7.06
C MET A 38 -1.15 5.61 -7.95
N SER A 39 -0.58 4.75 -8.77
CA SER A 39 0.65 5.05 -9.55
C SER A 39 0.51 6.27 -10.45
N MET A 40 1.63 6.98 -10.63
CA MET A 40 1.79 8.08 -11.57
C MET A 40 2.99 7.80 -12.47
N HIS A 41 2.78 7.65 -13.78
CA HIS A 41 3.81 7.53 -14.82
C HIS A 41 4.95 6.53 -14.49
N LEU A 42 6.01 7.00 -13.84
CA LEU A 42 7.26 6.26 -13.57
C LEU A 42 7.14 5.24 -12.42
N ASP A 43 6.15 5.38 -11.54
CA ASP A 43 5.97 4.50 -10.38
C ASP A 43 5.15 3.24 -10.68
N SER A 44 4.80 3.00 -11.96
CA SER A 44 3.99 1.86 -12.40
C SER A 44 4.66 0.50 -12.10
N ILE A 45 6.00 0.43 -12.16
CA ILE A 45 6.76 -0.78 -11.81
C ILE A 45 6.60 -1.11 -10.33
N ASN A 46 6.66 -0.10 -9.45
CA ASN A 46 6.51 -0.29 -8.01
C ASN A 46 5.07 -0.68 -7.65
N ALA A 47 4.07 -0.07 -8.29
CA ALA A 47 2.68 -0.47 -8.11
C ALA A 47 2.42 -1.92 -8.54
N ARG A 48 3.03 -2.34 -9.66
CA ARG A 48 2.99 -3.74 -10.08
C ARG A 48 3.62 -4.67 -9.05
N LEU A 49 4.79 -4.30 -8.52
CA LEU A 49 5.48 -5.07 -7.49
C LEU A 49 4.65 -5.21 -6.21
N VAL A 50 3.95 -4.16 -5.78
CA VAL A 50 3.03 -4.21 -4.62
C VAL A 50 1.96 -5.27 -4.81
N VAL A 51 1.38 -5.34 -6.01
CA VAL A 51 0.35 -6.34 -6.35
C VAL A 51 0.96 -7.73 -6.46
N ASP A 52 2.09 -7.87 -7.14
CA ASP A 52 2.75 -9.17 -7.38
C ASP A 52 3.27 -9.81 -6.08
N LEU A 53 3.71 -8.99 -5.12
CA LEU A 53 4.09 -9.44 -3.77
C LEU A 53 2.89 -9.71 -2.85
N GLY A 54 1.67 -9.37 -3.28
CA GLY A 54 0.46 -9.54 -2.49
C GLY A 54 0.43 -8.67 -1.22
N ILE A 55 1.09 -7.50 -1.25
CA ILE A 55 1.21 -6.59 -0.11
C ILE A 55 0.31 -5.34 -0.25
N GLY A 56 -0.55 -5.35 -1.26
CA GLY A 56 -1.42 -4.22 -1.57
C GLY A 56 -2.16 -4.39 -2.89
N MET A 57 -2.88 -3.35 -3.28
CA MET A 57 -3.69 -3.33 -4.50
C MET A 57 -3.47 -2.04 -5.29
N GLU A 58 -3.54 -2.12 -6.62
CA GLU A 58 -3.46 -0.95 -7.50
C GLU A 58 -4.85 -0.48 -7.94
N VAL A 59 -5.11 0.81 -7.79
CA VAL A 59 -6.26 1.47 -8.39
C VAL A 59 -5.94 1.71 -9.87
N GLN A 60 -6.68 1.05 -10.76
CA GLN A 60 -6.47 1.24 -12.19
C GLN A 60 -7.03 2.57 -12.70
N ARG A 61 -6.37 3.11 -13.71
CA ARG A 61 -6.85 4.30 -14.44
C ARG A 61 -7.59 3.88 -15.69
N VAL A 62 -8.77 4.46 -15.90
CA VAL A 62 -9.50 4.36 -17.17
C VAL A 62 -9.38 5.71 -17.86
N ASN A 63 -8.83 5.73 -19.07
CA ASN A 63 -8.55 6.96 -19.84
C ASN A 63 -7.75 8.02 -19.05
N GLY A 64 -6.75 7.56 -18.29
CA GLY A 64 -5.86 8.43 -17.50
C GLY A 64 -6.45 8.96 -16.19
N LYS A 65 -7.70 8.62 -15.86
CA LYS A 65 -8.40 9.08 -14.65
C LYS A 65 -8.71 7.93 -13.71
N PHE A 66 -8.73 8.22 -12.41
CA PHE A 66 -9.24 7.31 -11.40
C PHE A 66 -10.75 7.49 -11.23
N SER A 67 -11.49 6.39 -11.11
CA SER A 67 -12.89 6.40 -10.70
C SER A 67 -13.00 6.48 -9.18
N ARG A 68 -13.99 7.22 -8.68
CA ARG A 68 -14.26 7.29 -7.24
C ARG A 68 -14.76 5.95 -6.70
N GLU A 69 -15.52 5.24 -7.54
CA GLU A 69 -16.08 3.93 -7.27
C GLU A 69 -14.98 2.89 -7.12
N ASP A 70 -14.00 2.89 -8.04
CA ASP A 70 -12.83 2.01 -7.96
C ASP A 70 -11.96 2.29 -6.74
N ILE A 71 -11.69 3.58 -6.44
CA ILE A 71 -10.95 3.97 -5.24
C ILE A 71 -11.69 3.46 -3.98
N ALA A 72 -12.99 3.70 -3.88
CA ALA A 72 -13.77 3.29 -2.71
C ALA A 72 -13.82 1.76 -2.55
N LYS A 73 -13.88 1.03 -3.66
CA LYS A 73 -13.82 -0.43 -3.66
C LYS A 73 -12.48 -0.94 -3.12
N ILE A 74 -11.37 -0.47 -3.67
CA ILE A 74 -10.03 -0.91 -3.26
C ILE A 74 -9.75 -0.53 -1.80
N ILE A 75 -10.15 0.67 -1.35
CA ILE A 75 -10.02 1.06 0.06
C ILE A 75 -10.77 0.06 0.96
N ARG A 76 -11.99 -0.35 0.59
CA ARG A 76 -12.76 -1.31 1.37
C ARG A 76 -12.07 -2.66 1.39
N GLU A 77 -11.64 -3.19 0.25
CA GLU A 77 -10.95 -4.48 0.17
C GLU A 77 -9.68 -4.50 1.02
N VAL A 78 -8.86 -3.44 0.96
CA VAL A 78 -7.62 -3.36 1.75
C VAL A 78 -7.85 -3.20 3.25
N VAL A 79 -8.93 -2.55 3.68
CA VAL A 79 -9.20 -2.27 5.12
C VAL A 79 -10.05 -3.36 5.78
N MET A 80 -10.80 -4.14 5.01
CA MET A 80 -11.70 -5.18 5.51
C MET A 80 -11.00 -6.55 5.60
N GLU A 81 -11.76 -7.65 5.53
CA GLU A 81 -11.27 -9.01 5.72
C GLU A 81 -10.28 -9.43 4.64
N GLU A 82 -10.49 -8.97 3.40
CA GLU A 82 -9.63 -9.22 2.26
C GLU A 82 -8.23 -8.62 2.44
N GLY A 83 -8.12 -7.55 3.23
CA GLY A 83 -6.88 -6.89 3.60
C GLY A 83 -6.01 -7.65 4.61
N LYS A 84 -6.56 -8.66 5.30
CA LYS A 84 -5.82 -9.42 6.31
C LYS A 84 -4.66 -10.18 5.70
N GLU A 85 -4.88 -10.82 4.56
CA GLU A 85 -3.83 -11.54 3.84
C GLU A 85 -2.70 -10.60 3.41
N MET A 86 -3.04 -9.43 2.86
CA MET A 86 -2.04 -8.42 2.50
C MET A 86 -1.24 -7.97 3.73
N LYS A 87 -1.91 -7.76 4.86
CA LYS A 87 -1.26 -7.38 6.11
C LYS A 87 -0.32 -8.47 6.62
N GLU A 88 -0.72 -9.74 6.54
CA GLU A 88 0.16 -10.87 6.87
C GLU A 88 1.39 -10.91 5.94
N ASN A 89 1.21 -10.70 4.64
CA ASN A 89 2.30 -10.69 3.67
C ASN A 89 3.30 -9.55 3.94
N VAL A 90 2.81 -8.34 4.23
CA VAL A 90 3.69 -7.21 4.58
C VAL A 90 4.48 -7.53 5.86
N ASN A 91 3.84 -8.12 6.87
CA ASN A 91 4.52 -8.50 8.12
C ASN A 91 5.58 -9.58 7.92
N LYS A 92 5.33 -10.58 7.06
CA LYS A 92 6.35 -11.59 6.70
C LYS A 92 7.58 -10.95 6.05
N LEU A 93 7.38 -10.01 5.10
CA LEU A 93 8.49 -9.31 4.48
C LEU A 93 9.29 -8.48 5.49
N ARG A 94 8.59 -7.81 6.40
CA ARG A 94 9.19 -7.03 7.48
C ARG A 94 10.01 -7.89 8.45
N GLU A 95 9.56 -9.11 8.74
CA GLU A 95 10.33 -10.07 9.55
C GLU A 95 11.63 -10.47 8.86
N VAL A 96 11.56 -10.83 7.58
CA VAL A 96 12.73 -11.18 6.76
C VAL A 96 13.73 -10.02 6.69
N GLU A 97 13.25 -8.79 6.59
CA GLU A 97 14.11 -7.59 6.62
C GLU A 97 14.83 -7.42 7.96
N ARG A 98 14.13 -7.68 9.07
CA ARG A 98 14.68 -7.58 10.43
C ARG A 98 15.69 -8.68 10.76
N GLU A 99 15.50 -9.89 10.23
CA GLU A 99 16.46 -11.00 10.40
C GLU A 99 17.78 -10.77 9.66
N LYS A 100 17.78 -9.92 8.63
CA LYS A 100 18.97 -9.58 7.82
C LYS A 100 19.77 -8.39 8.36
N ARG A 101 19.32 -7.79 9.46
CA ARG A 101 19.92 -6.59 10.06
C ARG A 101 20.76 -6.95 11.28
#